data_AF-A0A9N9WFL0-F1
#
_entry.id   AF-A0A9N9WFL0-F1
#
_cell.length_a   1.000
_cell.length_b   1.000
_cell.length_c   1.000
_cell.angle_alpha   90.00
_cell.angle_beta   90.00
_cell.angle_gamma   90.00
#
_symmetry.space_group_name_H-M   'P 1'
#
loop_
_entity.id
_entity.type
_entity.pdbx_description
1 polymer ?
#
loop_
_entity_poly.entity_id
_entity_poly.type
_entity_poly.pdbx_seq_one_letter_code
_entity_poly.pdbx_strand_id
1 'polypeptide(L)'
;MCDVSVIIPIYNGEKWINNCMKSIASQTIINTELKLEIIVYNDGSTDGTEKLLNQWAQYFKQKRVNFILTGSLSTRGVGAAKNGAVFVSSGNFLCFQDIDDIMQPHRIMLQWQYAVNHLNTLIGSRISRIPFDSTPRYVRWANNMKSNELKLQIYTSNGSTLLMPTWFCHRSVFDKVGGFDEKGAGTPEDLIFFHKHLELGGDLHRINNDLVIYSYHANATSLSISRECIWNIQLEKLQINVLQHWKHFTVWNAGKSGRRFVRALNPENLKKVVAFCDVDKKKIGNDIELYCPHKRKVLIKLPVIHFLDAKCPLIICVKLDLTNGLFESNLKSLNLTEGKDYFLFS
;
A
#
# COMPACT_ATOMS: atom_id res chain seq x y z
N MET A 1 -26.33 7.09 16.07
CA MET A 1 -25.45 6.65 14.97
C MET A 1 -24.19 7.51 15.05
N CYS A 2 -23.01 6.88 15.02
CA CYS A 2 -21.73 7.58 14.95
C CYS A 2 -21.42 7.95 13.49
N ASP A 3 -20.63 8.99 13.27
CA ASP A 3 -20.23 9.40 11.91
C ASP A 3 -18.93 8.73 11.51
N VAL A 4 -17.94 8.73 12.41
CA VAL A 4 -16.60 8.20 12.16
C VAL A 4 -16.21 7.21 13.27
N SER A 5 -15.74 6.04 12.86
CA SER A 5 -15.08 5.07 13.74
C SER A 5 -13.57 5.11 13.52
N VAL A 6 -12.79 5.42 14.56
CA VAL A 6 -11.34 5.24 14.54
C VAL A 6 -11.03 3.78 14.85
N ILE A 7 -10.39 3.09 13.93
CA ILE A 7 -10.12 1.64 13.99
C ILE A 7 -8.64 1.45 14.35
N ILE A 8 -8.39 0.93 15.56
CA ILE A 8 -7.06 0.81 16.14
C ILE A 8 -6.76 -0.65 16.52
N PRO A 9 -6.00 -1.39 15.69
CA PRO A 9 -5.45 -2.67 16.09
C PRO A 9 -4.28 -2.46 17.06
N ILE A 10 -4.16 -3.28 18.10
CA ILE A 10 -3.05 -3.20 19.04
C ILE A 10 -2.59 -4.58 19.53
N TYR A 11 -1.28 -4.81 19.48
CA TYR A 11 -0.60 -5.92 20.13
C TYR A 11 0.71 -5.40 20.73
N ASN A 12 0.88 -5.52 22.05
CA ASN A 12 2.05 -5.05 22.80
C ASN A 12 2.41 -3.58 22.48
N GLY A 13 1.43 -2.69 22.65
CA GLY A 13 1.53 -1.28 22.28
C GLY A 13 1.84 -0.33 23.44
N GLU A 14 2.23 -0.82 24.62
CA GLU A 14 2.39 -0.02 25.86
C GLU A 14 3.16 1.28 25.64
N LYS A 15 4.26 1.20 24.87
CA LYS A 15 5.14 2.32 24.53
C LYS A 15 4.45 3.42 23.71
N TRP A 16 3.44 3.08 22.91
CA TRP A 16 2.89 3.95 21.87
C TRP A 16 1.52 4.53 22.21
N ILE A 17 0.73 3.82 23.02
CA ILE A 17 -0.66 4.18 23.38
C ILE A 17 -0.80 5.65 23.75
N ASN A 18 0.09 6.17 24.60
CA ASN A 18 -0.01 7.55 25.08
C ASN A 18 0.13 8.58 23.96
N ASN A 19 1.00 8.36 22.97
CA ASN A 19 1.17 9.30 21.87
C ASN A 19 0.00 9.20 20.89
N CYS A 20 -0.40 7.98 20.53
CA CYS A 20 -1.54 7.75 19.65
C CYS A 20 -2.84 8.33 20.23
N MET A 21 -3.18 8.01 21.48
CA MET A 21 -4.41 8.47 22.12
C MET A 21 -4.43 10.00 22.35
N LYS A 22 -3.29 10.62 22.70
CA LYS A 22 -3.18 12.09 22.76
C LYS A 22 -3.45 12.73 21.41
N SER A 23 -3.00 12.11 20.31
CA SER A 23 -3.20 12.62 18.96
C SER A 23 -4.66 12.52 18.48
N ILE A 24 -5.39 11.50 18.96
CA ILE A 24 -6.83 11.37 18.74
C ILE A 24 -7.59 12.41 19.58
N ALA A 25 -7.22 12.58 20.85
CA ALA A 25 -7.82 13.57 21.74
C ALA A 25 -7.60 15.02 21.28
N SER A 26 -6.56 15.28 20.47
CA SER A 26 -6.28 16.60 19.88
C SER A 26 -6.93 16.83 18.52
N GLN A 27 -7.73 15.89 18.01
CA GLN A 27 -8.46 16.12 16.76
C GLN A 27 -9.45 17.27 16.92
N THR A 28 -9.47 18.15 15.91
CA THR A 28 -10.33 19.34 15.86
C THR A 28 -11.83 19.00 15.88
N ILE A 29 -12.21 17.77 15.56
CA ILE A 29 -13.59 17.29 15.53
C ILE A 29 -14.17 16.92 16.91
N ILE A 30 -13.34 16.76 17.96
CA ILE A 30 -13.76 16.22 19.27
C ILE A 30 -14.90 17.01 19.93
N ASN A 31 -15.04 18.31 19.64
CA ASN A 31 -16.10 19.17 20.19
C ASN A 31 -17.02 19.74 19.11
N THR A 32 -17.17 19.03 18.00
CA THR A 32 -18.05 19.43 16.89
C THR A 32 -19.31 18.55 16.87
N GLU A 33 -20.21 18.80 15.92
CA GLU A 33 -21.39 17.96 15.72
C GLU A 33 -21.06 16.57 15.17
N LEU A 34 -19.85 16.38 14.60
CA LEU A 34 -19.39 15.12 14.05
C LEU A 34 -19.10 14.12 15.18
N LYS A 35 -19.87 13.04 15.25
CA LYS A 35 -19.78 12.04 16.31
C LYS A 35 -18.69 11.03 16.02
N LEU A 36 -17.68 11.02 16.90
CA LEU A 36 -16.58 10.08 16.89
C LEU A 36 -16.82 8.91 17.84
N GLU A 37 -16.43 7.72 17.42
CA GLU A 37 -16.12 6.61 18.32
C GLU A 37 -14.71 6.08 18.05
N ILE A 38 -14.09 5.53 19.08
CA ILE A 38 -12.75 4.96 19.05
C ILE A 38 -12.88 3.49 19.39
N ILE A 39 -12.42 2.64 18.48
CA ILE A 39 -12.50 1.20 18.60
C ILE A 39 -11.10 0.64 18.66
N VAL A 40 -10.76 0.09 19.82
CA VAL A 40 -9.47 -0.54 20.05
C VAL A 40 -9.67 -2.05 20.13
N TYR A 41 -8.97 -2.78 19.26
CA TYR A 41 -8.93 -4.24 19.30
C TYR A 41 -7.57 -4.69 19.82
N ASN A 42 -7.54 -5.16 21.06
CA ASN A 42 -6.37 -5.74 21.71
C ASN A 42 -6.21 -7.20 21.29
N ASP A 43 -5.25 -7.47 20.40
CA ASP A 43 -4.98 -8.77 19.81
C ASP A 43 -4.11 -9.65 20.73
N GLY A 44 -4.47 -9.74 22.01
CA GLY A 44 -3.80 -10.57 23.00
C GLY A 44 -2.47 -10.02 23.51
N SER A 45 -2.40 -8.71 23.80
CA SER A 45 -1.20 -8.09 24.40
C SER A 45 -0.86 -8.71 25.76
N THR A 46 0.44 -8.81 26.06
CA THR A 46 0.99 -9.38 27.29
C THR A 46 1.75 -8.37 28.15
N ASP A 47 1.84 -7.12 27.70
CA ASP A 47 2.49 -6.00 28.38
C ASP A 47 1.47 -5.12 29.14
N GLY A 48 1.88 -3.91 29.57
CA GLY A 48 1.01 -2.96 30.28
C GLY A 48 -0.10 -2.32 29.43
N THR A 49 -0.31 -2.76 28.19
CA THR A 49 -1.27 -2.21 27.24
C THR A 49 -2.68 -2.09 27.82
N GLU A 50 -3.23 -3.16 28.38
CA GLU A 50 -4.64 -3.19 28.82
C GLU A 50 -4.90 -2.16 29.94
N LYS A 51 -3.94 -1.99 30.86
CA LYS A 51 -4.02 -1.00 31.93
C LYS A 51 -4.11 0.42 31.37
N LEU A 52 -3.28 0.76 30.39
CA LEU A 52 -3.28 2.08 29.76
C LEU A 52 -4.55 2.33 28.94
N LEU A 53 -5.06 1.32 28.22
CA LEU A 53 -6.31 1.44 27.46
C LEU A 53 -7.50 1.71 28.38
N ASN A 54 -7.57 1.08 29.55
CA ASN A 54 -8.60 1.34 30.55
C ASN A 54 -8.57 2.80 31.05
N GLN A 55 -7.38 3.38 31.24
CA GLN A 55 -7.23 4.80 31.62
C GLN A 55 -7.71 5.73 30.50
N TRP A 56 -7.36 5.44 29.25
CA TRP A 56 -7.81 6.24 28.10
C TRP A 56 -9.31 6.12 27.84
N ALA A 57 -9.91 4.95 28.06
CA ALA A 57 -11.36 4.78 28.00
C ALA A 57 -12.08 5.71 28.98
N GLN A 58 -11.57 5.84 30.21
CA GLN A 58 -12.12 6.79 31.20
C GLN A 58 -11.96 8.24 30.75
N TYR A 59 -10.81 8.61 30.18
CA TYR A 59 -10.57 9.95 29.63
C TYR A 59 -11.56 10.30 28.52
N PHE A 60 -11.73 9.43 27.52
CA PHE A 60 -12.65 9.68 26.40
C PHE A 60 -14.11 9.70 26.82
N LYS A 61 -14.48 8.88 27.81
CA LYS A 61 -15.81 8.95 28.45
C LYS A 61 -16.10 10.33 29.02
N GLN A 62 -15.13 10.98 29.69
CA GLN A 62 -15.27 12.35 30.20
C GLN A 62 -15.41 13.38 29.05
N LYS A 63 -14.83 13.10 27.88
CA LYS A 63 -14.97 13.89 26.66
C LYS A 63 -16.22 13.58 25.85
N ARG A 64 -17.10 12.69 26.34
CA ARG A 64 -18.31 12.22 25.63
C ARG A 64 -18.00 11.57 24.26
N VAL A 65 -16.80 11.02 24.11
CA VAL A 65 -16.39 10.22 22.95
C VAL A 65 -16.56 8.76 23.31
N ASN A 66 -17.26 7.99 22.48
CA ASN A 66 -17.45 6.57 22.72
C ASN A 66 -16.11 5.85 22.53
N PHE A 67 -15.71 5.04 23.51
CA PHE A 67 -14.49 4.24 23.46
C PHE A 67 -14.85 2.78 23.71
N ILE A 68 -14.61 1.93 22.72
CA ILE A 68 -14.91 0.50 22.78
C ILE A 68 -13.58 -0.24 22.79
N LEU A 69 -13.31 -0.93 23.89
CA LEU A 69 -12.20 -1.88 24.01
C LEU A 69 -12.74 -3.29 23.80
N THR A 70 -12.19 -3.98 22.80
CA THR A 70 -12.46 -5.40 22.52
C THR A 70 -11.14 -6.12 22.23
N GLY A 71 -11.15 -7.42 21.98
CA GLY A 71 -9.93 -8.17 21.71
C GLY A 71 -10.08 -9.67 21.69
N SER A 72 -8.93 -10.34 21.60
CA SER A 72 -8.78 -11.79 21.70
C SER A 72 -7.76 -12.15 22.78
N LEU A 73 -7.83 -13.39 23.29
CA LEU A 73 -6.90 -13.90 24.30
C LEU A 73 -5.49 -14.20 23.72
N SER A 74 -5.40 -14.44 22.42
CA SER A 74 -4.16 -14.70 21.70
C SER A 74 -4.14 -13.92 20.39
N THR A 75 -2.93 -13.59 19.92
CA THR A 75 -2.75 -12.86 18.67
C THR A 75 -3.26 -13.68 17.47
N ARG A 76 -4.06 -13.01 16.64
CA ARG A 76 -4.56 -13.50 15.34
C ARG A 76 -4.00 -12.70 14.17
N GLY A 77 -3.20 -11.68 14.45
CA GLY A 77 -2.58 -10.81 13.47
C GLY A 77 -3.41 -9.56 13.17
N VAL A 78 -2.73 -8.58 12.58
CA VAL A 78 -3.25 -7.22 12.37
C VAL A 78 -4.53 -7.17 11.50
N GLY A 79 -4.66 -8.05 10.51
CA GLY A 79 -5.86 -8.14 9.67
C GLY A 79 -7.10 -8.56 10.46
N ALA A 80 -6.98 -9.60 11.29
CA ALA A 80 -8.05 -10.05 12.18
C ALA A 80 -8.42 -8.99 13.21
N ALA A 81 -7.42 -8.28 13.77
CA ALA A 81 -7.67 -7.18 14.70
C ALA A 81 -8.43 -6.01 14.06
N LYS A 82 -8.06 -5.61 12.83
CA LYS A 82 -8.79 -4.58 12.07
C LYS A 82 -10.22 -5.03 11.77
N ASN A 83 -10.42 -6.27 11.31
CA ASN A 83 -11.76 -6.82 11.06
C ASN A 83 -12.62 -6.83 12.32
N GLY A 84 -12.07 -7.30 13.44
CA GLY A 84 -12.76 -7.33 14.73
C GLY A 84 -13.15 -5.94 15.22
N ALA A 85 -12.27 -4.95 15.08
CA ALA A 85 -12.59 -3.55 15.38
C ALA A 85 -13.70 -3.00 14.46
N VAL A 86 -13.62 -3.23 13.15
CA VAL A 86 -14.68 -2.76 12.22
C VAL A 86 -16.02 -3.42 12.53
N PHE A 87 -16.03 -4.71 12.90
CA PHE A 87 -17.25 -5.46 13.23
C PHE A 87 -18.02 -4.87 14.41
N VAL A 88 -17.34 -4.41 15.47
CA VAL A 88 -18.00 -3.81 16.64
C VAL A 88 -18.28 -2.32 16.50
N SER A 89 -17.80 -1.71 15.42
CA SER A 89 -17.95 -0.28 15.13
C SER A 89 -19.30 0.02 14.44
N SER A 90 -19.79 1.24 14.62
CA SER A 90 -21.10 1.73 14.13
C SER A 90 -21.03 2.95 13.21
N GLY A 91 -19.86 3.57 13.04
CA GLY A 91 -19.67 4.76 12.22
C GLY A 91 -19.85 4.53 10.73
N ASN A 92 -20.38 5.53 10.02
CA ASN A 92 -20.53 5.48 8.55
C ASN A 92 -19.18 5.54 7.83
N PHE A 93 -18.17 6.16 8.45
CA PHE A 93 -16.81 6.24 7.93
C PHE A 93 -15.84 5.52 8.86
N LEU A 94 -14.83 4.90 8.27
CA LEU A 94 -13.76 4.19 8.95
C LEU A 94 -12.47 5.00 8.79
N CYS A 95 -11.81 5.30 9.90
CA CYS A 95 -10.49 5.93 9.96
C CYS A 95 -9.50 4.94 10.56
N PHE A 96 -8.62 4.36 9.74
CA PHE A 96 -7.63 3.39 10.21
C PHE A 96 -6.44 4.12 10.84
N GLN A 97 -6.01 3.65 12.02
CA GLN A 97 -4.92 4.25 12.77
C GLN A 97 -4.10 3.15 13.45
N ASP A 98 -2.84 3.00 13.05
CA ASP A 98 -1.92 2.11 13.75
C ASP A 98 -1.50 2.73 15.09
N ILE A 99 -1.27 1.88 16.09
CA ILE A 99 -1.02 2.31 17.47
C ILE A 99 0.31 3.05 17.64
N ASP A 100 1.31 2.72 16.83
CA ASP A 100 2.63 3.33 16.79
C ASP A 100 2.66 4.68 16.06
N ASP A 101 1.58 5.05 15.39
CA ASP A 101 1.48 6.29 14.61
C ASP A 101 0.78 7.43 15.35
N ILE A 102 0.91 8.64 14.80
CA ILE A 102 0.34 9.87 15.35
C ILE A 102 -0.48 10.55 14.24
N MET A 103 -1.76 10.84 14.51
CA MET A 103 -2.58 11.65 13.61
C MET A 103 -2.40 13.14 13.86
N GLN A 104 -2.37 13.92 12.79
CA GLN A 104 -2.34 15.38 12.88
C GLN A 104 -3.74 15.94 13.19
N PRO A 105 -3.87 17.10 13.87
CA PRO A 105 -5.15 17.59 14.42
C PRO A 105 -6.32 17.74 13.44
N HIS A 106 -6.03 17.89 12.14
CA HIS A 106 -7.02 18.11 11.08
C HIS A 106 -7.27 16.86 10.24
N ARG A 107 -6.68 15.71 10.57
CA ARG A 107 -6.74 14.48 9.76
C ARG A 107 -8.19 14.07 9.48
N ILE A 108 -8.96 13.83 10.54
CA ILE A 108 -10.33 13.31 10.41
C ILE A 108 -11.21 14.29 9.64
N MET A 109 -11.14 15.58 9.96
CA MET A 109 -11.93 16.62 9.30
C MET A 109 -11.68 16.66 7.79
N LEU A 110 -10.42 16.77 7.36
CA LEU A 110 -10.06 16.92 5.94
C LEU A 110 -10.39 15.67 5.13
N GLN A 111 -10.18 14.47 5.70
CA GLN A 111 -10.52 13.23 5.02
C GLN A 111 -12.04 13.03 4.94
N TRP A 112 -12.78 13.34 6.01
CA TRP A 112 -14.24 13.25 6.05
C TRP A 112 -14.91 14.20 5.04
N GLN A 113 -14.47 15.46 4.97
CA GLN A 113 -15.00 16.45 4.02
C GLN A 113 -14.92 15.99 2.55
N TYR A 114 -13.87 15.24 2.21
CA TYR A 114 -13.76 14.62 0.90
C TYR A 114 -14.66 13.38 0.78
N ALA A 115 -14.65 12.51 1.79
CA ALA A 115 -15.33 11.22 1.78
C ALA A 115 -16.86 11.31 1.63
N VAL A 116 -17.49 12.34 2.21
CA VAL A 116 -18.97 12.49 2.17
C VAL A 116 -19.54 12.56 0.76
N ASN A 117 -18.75 13.02 -0.22
CA ASN A 117 -19.14 13.08 -1.63
C ASN A 117 -18.53 11.95 -2.49
N HIS A 118 -17.73 11.05 -1.89
CA HIS A 118 -16.92 10.06 -2.59
C HIS A 118 -16.94 8.69 -1.86
N LEU A 119 -18.13 8.11 -1.72
CA LEU A 119 -18.36 6.91 -0.89
C LEU A 119 -17.65 5.63 -1.38
N ASN A 120 -17.14 5.61 -2.61
CA ASN A 120 -16.40 4.47 -3.19
C ASN A 120 -14.87 4.69 -3.19
N THR A 121 -14.38 5.67 -2.45
CA THR A 121 -12.98 6.08 -2.48
C THR A 121 -12.24 5.68 -1.21
N LEU A 122 -11.06 5.11 -1.38
CA LEU A 122 -10.08 4.92 -0.32
C LEU A 122 -9.19 6.16 -0.27
N ILE A 123 -9.23 6.87 0.85
CA ILE A 123 -8.62 8.19 1.00
C ILE A 123 -7.40 8.05 1.90
N GLY A 124 -6.23 8.47 1.43
CA GLY A 124 -5.03 8.59 2.22
C GLY A 124 -4.57 10.04 2.38
N SER A 125 -3.36 10.22 2.88
CA SER A 125 -2.71 11.52 3.03
C SER A 125 -1.23 11.43 2.70
N ARG A 126 -0.54 12.58 2.67
CA ARG A 126 0.91 12.56 2.83
C ARG A 126 1.27 12.17 4.26
N ILE A 127 2.51 11.72 4.41
CA ILE A 127 3.07 11.32 5.70
C ILE A 127 4.36 12.10 6.01
N SER A 128 4.63 12.27 7.28
CA SER A 128 5.99 12.49 7.79
C SER A 128 6.44 11.26 8.58
N ARG A 129 7.69 11.22 9.05
CA ARG A 129 8.20 10.10 9.84
C ARG A 129 8.90 10.54 11.12
N ILE A 130 8.84 9.67 12.13
CA ILE A 130 9.66 9.73 13.35
C ILE A 130 10.43 8.41 13.47
N PRO A 131 11.77 8.42 13.65
CA PRO A 131 12.66 9.59 13.62
C PRO A 131 12.62 10.32 12.28
N PHE A 132 12.90 11.63 12.32
CA PHE A 132 13.00 12.46 11.13
C PHE A 132 14.03 11.86 10.15
N ASP A 133 13.76 11.98 8.85
CA ASP A 133 14.57 11.41 7.77
C ASP A 133 14.78 9.88 7.76
N SER A 134 14.03 9.11 8.57
CA SER A 134 14.00 7.66 8.39
C SER A 134 13.43 7.28 7.02
N THR A 135 14.12 6.43 6.26
CA THR A 135 13.69 5.95 4.93
C THR A 135 13.26 7.07 3.94
N PRO A 136 14.11 8.08 3.66
CA PRO A 136 13.67 9.31 2.99
C PRO A 136 13.24 9.09 1.53
N ARG A 137 13.76 8.04 0.88
CA ARG A 137 13.31 7.64 -0.47
C ARG A 137 11.85 7.16 -0.47
N TYR A 138 11.44 6.43 0.57
CA TYR A 138 10.07 5.92 0.69
C TYR A 138 9.07 7.06 0.94
N VAL A 139 9.42 7.99 1.82
CA VAL A 139 8.59 9.19 2.08
C VAL A 139 8.43 10.02 0.80
N ARG A 140 9.52 10.27 0.06
CA ARG A 140 9.45 10.97 -1.23
C ARG A 140 8.56 10.25 -2.23
N TRP A 141 8.70 8.93 -2.36
CA TRP A 141 7.84 8.12 -3.23
C TRP A 141 6.36 8.27 -2.85
N ALA A 142 6.02 8.07 -1.57
CA ALA A 142 4.63 8.14 -1.10
C ALA A 142 4.01 9.54 -1.24
N ASN A 143 4.79 10.61 -1.00
CA ASN A 143 4.28 11.98 -0.97
C ASN A 143 4.27 12.70 -2.33
N ASN A 144 5.11 12.27 -3.29
CA ASN A 144 5.27 12.96 -4.58
C ASN A 144 4.51 12.31 -5.74
N MET A 145 3.98 11.10 -5.56
CA MET A 145 3.16 10.45 -6.58
C MET A 145 1.95 11.31 -6.95
N LYS A 146 1.69 11.54 -8.23
CA LYS A 146 0.53 12.31 -8.71
C LYS A 146 -0.76 11.52 -8.56
N SER A 147 -1.90 12.21 -8.60
CA SER A 147 -3.21 11.57 -8.41
C SER A 147 -3.51 10.48 -9.43
N ASN A 148 -3.11 10.66 -10.69
CA ASN A 148 -3.24 9.62 -11.73
C ASN A 148 -2.28 8.44 -11.50
N GLU A 149 -1.07 8.69 -10.99
CA GLU A 149 -0.06 7.67 -10.72
C GLU A 149 -0.49 6.72 -9.58
N LEU A 150 -1.35 7.16 -8.65
CA LEU A 150 -1.88 6.32 -7.56
C LEU A 150 -2.52 5.03 -8.07
N LYS A 151 -3.20 5.06 -9.22
CA LYS A 151 -3.81 3.86 -9.82
C LYS A 151 -2.90 3.13 -10.80
N LEU A 152 -1.94 3.82 -11.39
CA LEU A 152 -1.06 3.26 -12.42
C LEU A 152 0.14 2.51 -11.84
N GLN A 153 0.69 2.99 -10.72
CA GLN A 153 1.93 2.45 -10.13
C GLN A 153 1.69 1.40 -9.03
N ILE A 154 0.50 0.79 -9.01
CA ILE A 154 0.08 -0.22 -8.02
C ILE A 154 0.86 -1.55 -8.12
N TYR A 155 1.65 -1.72 -9.18
CA TYR A 155 2.48 -2.91 -9.42
C TYR A 155 3.96 -2.72 -9.04
N THR A 156 4.28 -1.72 -8.23
CA THR A 156 5.64 -1.43 -7.77
C THR A 156 5.87 -1.93 -6.34
N SER A 157 7.03 -2.54 -6.04
CA SER A 157 7.33 -3.23 -4.76
C SER A 157 7.38 -2.34 -3.50
N ASN A 158 6.88 -1.11 -3.56
CA ASN A 158 6.73 -0.24 -2.40
C ASN A 158 5.41 -0.47 -1.64
N GLY A 159 4.60 -1.47 -2.03
CA GLY A 159 3.32 -1.78 -1.41
C GLY A 159 2.16 -0.99 -2.05
N SER A 160 1.14 -0.67 -1.26
CA SER A 160 0.01 0.14 -1.70
C SER A 160 0.44 1.59 -1.97
N THR A 161 -0.03 2.18 -3.07
CA THR A 161 0.29 3.57 -3.44
C THR A 161 -0.36 4.61 -2.51
N LEU A 162 -1.32 4.18 -1.70
CA LEU A 162 -1.82 4.88 -0.52
C LEU A 162 -1.50 4.05 0.72
N LEU A 163 -0.73 4.63 1.65
CA LEU A 163 -0.27 3.92 2.85
C LEU A 163 -1.42 3.65 3.81
N MET A 164 -1.57 2.40 4.25
CA MET A 164 -2.68 1.97 5.09
C MET A 164 -2.90 2.77 6.38
N PRO A 165 -1.86 3.19 7.14
CA PRO A 165 -2.10 3.98 8.35
C PRO A 165 -2.76 5.34 8.09
N THR A 166 -2.80 5.77 6.82
CA THR A 166 -3.47 7.01 6.38
C THR A 166 -4.92 6.79 5.95
N TRP A 167 -5.39 5.55 5.84
CA TRP A 167 -6.66 5.26 5.20
C TRP A 167 -7.88 5.79 5.96
N PHE A 168 -8.78 6.38 5.18
CA PHE A 168 -10.10 6.81 5.55
C PHE A 168 -11.06 6.44 4.42
N CYS A 169 -12.22 5.87 4.73
CA CYS A 169 -13.21 5.52 3.70
C CYS A 169 -14.62 5.45 4.29
N HIS A 170 -15.63 5.49 3.41
CA HIS A 170 -16.98 5.09 3.81
C HIS A 170 -17.00 3.58 4.08
N ARG A 171 -17.79 3.15 5.07
CA ARG A 171 -17.90 1.75 5.50
C ARG A 171 -18.21 0.78 4.34
N SER A 172 -18.99 1.23 3.35
CA SER A 172 -19.30 0.40 2.18
C SER A 172 -18.07 -0.04 1.39
N VAL A 173 -16.94 0.68 1.47
CA VAL A 173 -15.67 0.23 0.87
C VAL A 173 -15.21 -1.07 1.53
N PHE A 174 -15.20 -1.10 2.87
CA PHE A 174 -14.85 -2.30 3.64
C PHE A 174 -15.84 -3.44 3.39
N ASP A 175 -17.14 -3.15 3.41
CA ASP A 175 -18.19 -4.16 3.21
C ASP A 175 -18.13 -4.80 1.83
N LYS A 176 -17.91 -4.01 0.77
CA LYS A 176 -17.73 -4.52 -0.61
C LYS A 176 -16.50 -5.40 -0.75
N VAL A 177 -15.38 -5.00 -0.14
CA VAL A 177 -14.15 -5.78 -0.16
C VAL A 177 -14.29 -7.05 0.68
N GLY A 178 -15.10 -7.03 1.75
CA GLY A 178 -15.30 -8.17 2.65
C GLY A 178 -14.20 -8.33 3.69
N GLY A 179 -13.54 -7.24 4.07
CA GLY A 179 -12.51 -7.20 5.13
C GLY A 179 -11.09 -7.56 4.69
N PHE A 180 -10.18 -7.52 5.67
CA PHE A 180 -8.75 -7.85 5.51
C PHE A 180 -8.52 -9.37 5.57
N ASP A 181 -7.44 -9.85 4.93
CA ASP A 181 -7.01 -11.25 5.02
C ASP A 181 -6.53 -11.56 6.46
N GLU A 182 -6.99 -12.68 7.03
CA GLU A 182 -6.71 -13.09 8.41
C GLU A 182 -5.73 -14.27 8.54
N LYS A 183 -4.94 -14.59 7.50
CA LYS A 183 -3.97 -15.70 7.55
C LYS A 183 -2.89 -15.54 8.62
N GLY A 184 -2.70 -14.33 9.15
CA GLY A 184 -1.80 -14.03 10.26
C GLY A 184 -0.48 -13.37 9.83
N ALA A 185 0.54 -13.51 10.67
CA ALA A 185 1.82 -12.81 10.53
C ALA A 185 2.50 -13.06 9.16
N GLY A 186 3.10 -12.02 8.59
CA GLY A 186 3.75 -12.06 7.28
C GLY A 186 2.81 -11.87 6.08
N THR A 187 1.50 -11.79 6.32
CA THR A 187 0.50 -11.46 5.29
C THR A 187 0.49 -9.96 5.04
N PRO A 188 0.61 -9.48 3.79
CA PRO A 188 0.38 -8.07 3.45
C PRO A 188 -1.11 -7.82 3.27
N GLU A 189 -1.85 -7.84 4.39
CA GLU A 189 -3.32 -7.82 4.40
C GLU A 189 -3.88 -6.53 3.77
N ASP A 190 -3.16 -5.43 3.94
CA ASP A 190 -3.49 -4.12 3.39
C ASP A 190 -3.33 -4.09 1.86
N LEU A 191 -2.24 -4.62 1.32
CA LEU A 191 -2.03 -4.73 -0.13
C LEU A 191 -3.09 -5.61 -0.80
N ILE A 192 -3.48 -6.71 -0.14
CA ILE A 192 -4.54 -7.60 -0.62
C ILE A 192 -5.88 -6.86 -0.66
N PHE A 193 -6.25 -6.18 0.43
CA PHE A 193 -7.45 -5.35 0.51
C PHE A 193 -7.44 -4.28 -0.60
N PHE A 194 -6.30 -3.58 -0.75
CA PHE A 194 -6.11 -2.50 -1.70
C PHE A 194 -6.34 -2.95 -3.15
N HIS A 195 -5.77 -4.09 -3.56
CA HIS A 195 -6.01 -4.61 -4.90
C HIS A 195 -7.46 -5.05 -5.10
N LYS A 196 -8.08 -5.71 -4.10
CA LYS A 196 -9.48 -6.14 -4.19
C LYS A 196 -10.43 -4.94 -4.31
N HIS A 197 -10.17 -3.85 -3.60
CA HIS A 197 -10.90 -2.58 -3.73
C HIS A 197 -10.87 -2.05 -5.17
N LEU A 198 -9.69 -2.00 -5.79
CA LEU A 198 -9.54 -1.53 -7.17
C LEU A 198 -10.20 -2.44 -8.18
N GLU A 199 -10.13 -3.77 -7.99
CA GLU A 199 -10.79 -4.75 -8.85
C GLU A 199 -12.32 -4.64 -8.80
N LEU A 200 -12.87 -4.18 -7.68
CA LEU A 200 -14.30 -3.88 -7.50
C LEU A 200 -14.70 -2.48 -8.01
N GLY A 201 -13.84 -1.82 -8.77
CA GLY A 201 -14.09 -0.48 -9.32
C GLY A 201 -13.90 0.65 -8.32
N GLY A 202 -13.18 0.39 -7.22
CA GLY A 202 -12.82 1.37 -6.19
C GLY A 202 -11.97 2.53 -6.71
N ASP A 203 -12.11 3.69 -6.08
CA ASP A 203 -11.29 4.87 -6.37
C ASP A 203 -10.26 5.14 -5.26
N LEU A 204 -9.24 5.94 -5.57
CA LEU A 204 -8.16 6.34 -4.66
C LEU A 204 -8.04 7.86 -4.64
N HIS A 205 -7.86 8.44 -3.46
CA HIS A 205 -7.55 9.86 -3.32
C HIS A 205 -6.49 10.10 -2.24
N ARG A 206 -5.61 11.06 -2.45
CA ARG A 206 -4.65 11.51 -1.43
C ARG A 206 -4.88 12.98 -1.11
N ILE A 207 -5.19 13.27 0.15
CA ILE A 207 -5.17 14.65 0.65
C ILE A 207 -3.70 15.12 0.66
N ASN A 208 -3.41 16.26 0.03
CA ASN A 208 -2.03 16.79 -0.12
C ASN A 208 -1.52 17.52 1.15
N ASN A 209 -1.96 17.07 2.33
CA ASN A 209 -1.48 17.50 3.64
C ASN A 209 -0.79 16.33 4.33
N ASP A 210 0.25 16.63 5.11
CA ASP A 210 0.88 15.65 5.99
C ASP A 210 -0.06 15.44 7.18
N LEU A 211 -0.85 14.35 7.17
CA LEU A 211 -1.90 14.11 8.18
C LEU A 211 -1.57 12.98 9.15
N VAL A 212 -0.51 12.21 8.87
CA VAL A 212 -0.03 11.12 9.72
C VAL A 212 1.48 11.23 9.87
N ILE A 213 1.95 11.13 11.10
CA ILE A 213 3.36 10.88 11.39
C ILE A 213 3.52 9.36 11.49
N TYR A 214 4.15 8.77 10.49
CA TYR A 214 4.40 7.33 10.40
C TYR A 214 5.66 6.96 11.18
N SER A 215 5.52 6.25 12.28
CA SER A 215 6.64 5.85 13.11
C SER A 215 7.46 4.76 12.44
N TYR A 216 8.78 4.94 12.46
CA TYR A 216 9.74 3.95 12.01
C TYR A 216 10.50 3.37 13.19
N HIS A 217 10.41 2.05 13.36
CA HIS A 217 11.20 1.33 14.36
C HIS A 217 11.48 -0.11 13.94
N ALA A 218 12.50 -0.72 14.55
CA ALA A 218 12.98 -2.06 14.20
C ALA A 218 11.93 -3.18 14.41
N ASN A 219 10.96 -2.95 15.30
CA ASN A 219 9.91 -3.93 15.61
C ASN A 219 8.63 -3.74 14.78
N ALA A 220 8.66 -2.92 13.71
CA ALA A 220 7.46 -2.64 12.93
C ALA A 220 7.01 -3.89 12.16
N THR A 221 5.72 -4.21 12.20
CA THR A 221 5.14 -5.39 11.53
C THR A 221 5.44 -5.41 10.03
N SER A 222 5.51 -4.23 9.40
CA SER A 222 5.85 -4.09 7.97
C SER A 222 7.23 -4.67 7.60
N LEU A 223 8.16 -4.77 8.56
CA LEU A 223 9.47 -5.39 8.35
C LEU A 223 9.43 -6.92 8.33
N SER A 224 8.36 -7.52 8.85
CA SER A 224 8.13 -8.98 8.79
C SER A 224 7.59 -9.45 7.44
N ILE A 225 7.02 -8.54 6.65
CA ILE A 225 6.47 -8.85 5.33
C ILE A 225 7.61 -8.92 4.32
N SER A 226 7.76 -10.08 3.67
CA SER A 226 8.83 -10.25 2.70
C SER A 226 8.55 -9.44 1.42
N ARG A 227 9.59 -8.78 0.91
CA ARG A 227 9.50 -8.10 -0.40
C ARG A 227 9.17 -9.06 -1.54
N GLU A 228 9.52 -10.33 -1.39
CA GLU A 228 9.16 -11.37 -2.34
C GLU A 228 7.65 -11.66 -2.35
N CYS A 229 7.00 -11.67 -1.19
CA CYS A 229 5.55 -11.82 -1.08
C CYS A 229 4.83 -10.66 -1.80
N ILE A 230 5.19 -9.41 -1.49
CA ILE A 230 4.65 -8.21 -2.16
C ILE A 230 4.83 -8.30 -3.68
N TRP A 231 6.05 -8.61 -4.12
CA TRP A 231 6.39 -8.72 -5.54
C TRP A 231 5.59 -9.80 -6.26
N ASN A 232 5.37 -10.95 -5.62
CA ASN A 232 4.60 -12.05 -6.19
C ASN A 232 3.11 -11.68 -6.35
N ILE A 233 2.51 -11.04 -5.32
CA ILE A 233 1.12 -10.56 -5.40
C ILE A 233 0.99 -9.55 -6.54
N GLN A 234 1.88 -8.58 -6.62
CA GLN A 234 1.83 -7.57 -7.68
C GLN A 234 2.06 -8.15 -9.06
N LEU A 235 2.94 -9.15 -9.21
CA LEU A 235 3.14 -9.85 -10.47
C LEU A 235 1.88 -10.61 -10.89
N GLU A 236 1.23 -11.31 -9.97
CA GLU A 236 -0.03 -12.00 -10.22
C GLU A 236 -1.09 -11.01 -10.72
N LYS A 237 -1.26 -9.90 -10.00
CA LYS A 237 -2.22 -8.84 -10.37
C LYS A 237 -1.89 -8.17 -11.70
N LEU A 238 -0.62 -7.94 -12.01
CA LEU A 238 -0.20 -7.40 -13.32
C LEU A 238 -0.49 -8.40 -14.45
N GLN A 239 -0.22 -9.69 -14.23
CA GLN A 239 -0.46 -10.73 -15.22
C GLN A 239 -1.94 -10.85 -15.58
N ILE A 240 -2.81 -10.82 -14.57
CA ILE A 240 -4.26 -10.91 -14.75
C ILE A 240 -4.76 -9.58 -15.32
N ASN A 241 -4.53 -8.45 -14.66
CA ASN A 241 -5.25 -7.23 -15.02
C ASN A 241 -4.68 -6.51 -16.26
N VAL A 242 -3.45 -6.84 -16.69
CA VAL A 242 -2.78 -6.16 -17.81
C VAL A 242 -2.32 -7.15 -18.87
N LEU A 243 -1.39 -8.05 -18.53
CA LEU A 243 -0.68 -8.85 -19.53
C LEU A 243 -1.58 -9.85 -20.27
N GLN A 244 -2.63 -10.37 -19.62
CA GLN A 244 -3.54 -11.33 -20.24
C GLN A 244 -4.21 -10.73 -21.50
N HIS A 245 -4.45 -9.42 -21.51
CA HIS A 245 -5.12 -8.70 -22.59
C HIS A 245 -4.18 -8.28 -23.73
N TRP A 246 -2.87 -8.36 -23.53
CA TRP A 246 -1.88 -8.01 -24.55
C TRP A 246 -1.56 -9.21 -25.45
N LYS A 247 -1.29 -8.93 -26.73
CA LYS A 247 -0.82 -9.94 -27.70
C LYS A 247 0.69 -10.15 -27.62
N HIS A 248 1.43 -9.08 -27.35
CA HIS A 248 2.88 -9.07 -27.16
C HIS A 248 3.29 -7.89 -26.28
N PHE A 249 4.52 -7.90 -25.76
CA PHE A 249 5.13 -6.74 -25.11
C PHE A 249 6.66 -6.83 -25.04
N THR A 250 7.31 -5.68 -24.88
CA THR A 250 8.77 -5.57 -24.67
C THR A 250 9.07 -5.34 -23.19
N VAL A 251 10.17 -5.90 -22.67
CA VAL A 251 10.61 -5.65 -21.28
C VAL A 251 11.81 -4.72 -21.27
N TRP A 252 11.68 -3.53 -20.66
CA TRP A 252 12.80 -2.62 -20.48
C TRP A 252 13.58 -3.00 -19.22
N ASN A 253 14.83 -3.42 -19.42
CA ASN A 253 15.86 -3.88 -18.47
C ASN A 253 16.32 -5.30 -18.85
N ALA A 254 17.40 -5.40 -19.63
CA ALA A 254 18.02 -6.68 -19.99
C ALA A 254 18.94 -7.25 -18.88
N GLY A 255 18.87 -6.69 -17.67
CA GLY A 255 19.65 -7.06 -16.49
C GLY A 255 18.85 -7.88 -15.47
N LYS A 256 19.30 -7.87 -14.21
CA LYS A 256 18.78 -8.76 -13.15
C LYS A 256 17.26 -8.65 -12.96
N SER A 257 16.71 -7.43 -12.94
CA SER A 257 15.29 -7.20 -12.65
C SER A 257 14.37 -7.68 -13.78
N GLY A 258 14.63 -7.27 -15.03
CA GLY A 258 13.79 -7.71 -16.16
C GLY A 258 13.92 -9.21 -16.42
N ARG A 259 15.12 -9.79 -16.27
CA ARG A 259 15.30 -11.25 -16.35
C ARG A 259 14.56 -11.99 -15.24
N ARG A 260 14.47 -11.43 -14.02
CA ARG A 260 13.67 -12.01 -12.92
C ARG A 260 12.18 -11.97 -13.27
N PHE A 261 11.69 -10.83 -13.74
CA PHE A 261 10.30 -10.66 -14.16
C PHE A 261 9.91 -11.70 -15.22
N VAL A 262 10.64 -11.78 -16.34
CA VAL A 262 10.30 -12.72 -17.43
C VAL A 262 10.34 -14.18 -16.96
N ARG A 263 11.31 -14.57 -16.14
CA ARG A 263 11.38 -15.95 -15.60
C ARG A 263 10.20 -16.34 -14.71
N ALA A 264 9.54 -15.36 -14.10
CA ALA A 264 8.43 -15.59 -13.18
C ALA A 264 7.06 -15.56 -13.87
N LEU A 265 7.00 -15.19 -15.16
CA LEU A 265 5.76 -15.18 -15.91
C LEU A 265 5.18 -16.59 -16.05
N ASN A 266 3.86 -16.66 -16.05
CA ASN A 266 3.13 -17.86 -16.43
C ASN A 266 3.40 -18.21 -17.92
N PRO A 267 3.21 -19.48 -18.34
CA PRO A 267 3.56 -19.91 -19.68
C PRO A 267 2.86 -19.14 -20.83
N GLU A 268 1.66 -18.64 -20.60
CA GLU A 268 0.90 -17.88 -21.61
C GLU A 268 1.51 -16.49 -21.82
N ASN A 269 1.77 -15.76 -20.73
CA ASN A 269 2.36 -14.43 -20.79
C ASN A 269 3.84 -14.46 -21.17
N LEU A 270 4.57 -15.53 -20.85
CA LEU A 270 5.95 -15.72 -21.28
C LEU A 270 6.10 -15.71 -22.81
N LYS A 271 5.17 -16.35 -23.53
CA LYS A 271 5.18 -16.40 -25.01
C LYS A 271 4.94 -15.04 -25.68
N LYS A 272 4.41 -14.07 -24.93
CA LYS A 272 4.10 -12.71 -25.41
C LYS A 272 5.31 -11.78 -25.35
N VAL A 273 6.39 -12.15 -24.65
CA VAL A 273 7.60 -11.33 -24.57
C VAL A 273 8.33 -11.40 -25.90
N VAL A 274 8.51 -10.25 -26.57
CA VAL A 274 9.16 -10.21 -27.90
C VAL A 274 10.64 -9.83 -27.85
N ALA A 275 11.04 -9.04 -26.85
CA ALA A 275 12.42 -8.59 -26.68
C ALA A 275 12.66 -8.07 -25.26
N PHE A 276 13.93 -8.02 -24.87
CA PHE A 276 14.38 -7.04 -23.89
C PHE A 276 14.83 -5.77 -24.62
N CYS A 277 14.63 -4.60 -24.02
CA CYS A 277 15.32 -3.39 -24.44
C CYS A 277 16.19 -2.81 -23.33
N ASP A 278 17.28 -2.15 -23.72
CA ASP A 278 18.26 -1.56 -22.81
C ASP A 278 18.93 -0.33 -23.46
N VAL A 279 19.70 0.42 -22.65
CA VAL A 279 20.54 1.54 -23.10
C VAL A 279 22.02 1.12 -23.19
N ASP A 280 22.37 0.00 -22.53
CA ASP A 280 23.73 -0.50 -22.49
C ASP A 280 24.13 -1.14 -23.83
N LYS A 281 24.99 -0.43 -24.58
CA LYS A 281 25.53 -0.86 -25.86
C LYS A 281 26.22 -2.22 -25.82
N LYS A 282 26.73 -2.65 -24.66
CA LYS A 282 27.35 -3.99 -24.52
C LYS A 282 26.33 -5.12 -24.55
N LYS A 283 25.07 -4.85 -24.19
CA LYS A 283 23.99 -5.85 -24.20
C LYS A 283 23.27 -5.88 -25.54
N ILE A 284 23.07 -4.72 -26.16
CA ILE A 284 22.31 -4.57 -27.41
C ILE A 284 22.95 -5.40 -28.53
N GLY A 285 22.10 -6.07 -29.32
CA GLY A 285 22.50 -6.97 -30.40
C GLY A 285 22.80 -8.40 -29.95
N ASN A 286 22.83 -8.68 -28.66
CA ASN A 286 22.96 -10.04 -28.13
C ASN A 286 21.61 -10.66 -27.82
N ASP A 287 21.54 -11.99 -27.87
CA ASP A 287 20.43 -12.75 -27.35
C ASP A 287 20.65 -13.10 -25.87
N ILE A 288 19.57 -13.11 -25.09
CA ILE A 288 19.55 -13.63 -23.72
C ILE A 288 18.75 -14.93 -23.69
N GLU A 289 19.42 -16.01 -23.32
CA GLU A 289 18.78 -17.26 -22.96
C GLU A 289 18.39 -17.26 -21.48
N LEU A 290 17.09 -17.33 -21.21
CA LEU A 290 16.56 -17.36 -19.86
C LEU A 290 16.42 -18.80 -19.38
N TYR A 291 17.41 -19.27 -18.62
CA TYR A 291 17.37 -20.58 -17.97
C TYR A 291 16.56 -20.55 -16.67
N CYS A 292 15.75 -21.59 -16.45
CA CYS A 292 15.08 -21.84 -15.17
C CYS A 292 15.84 -22.93 -14.39
N PRO A 293 16.50 -22.60 -13.27
CA PRO A 293 17.24 -23.59 -12.49
C PRO A 293 16.37 -24.73 -11.97
N HIS A 294 15.17 -24.43 -11.50
CA HIS A 294 14.23 -25.43 -10.95
C HIS A 294 13.72 -26.41 -12.03
N LYS A 295 13.41 -25.91 -13.22
CA LYS A 295 12.93 -26.74 -14.35
C LYS A 295 14.06 -27.33 -15.20
N ARG A 296 15.31 -26.97 -14.89
CA ARG A 296 16.54 -27.32 -15.63
C ARG A 296 16.43 -27.18 -17.15
N LYS A 297 15.82 -26.09 -17.63
CA LYS A 297 15.66 -25.83 -19.06
C LYS A 297 15.70 -24.36 -19.41
N VAL A 298 16.06 -24.07 -20.65
CA VAL A 298 15.87 -22.75 -21.26
C VAL A 298 14.36 -22.52 -21.42
N LEU A 299 13.88 -21.41 -20.88
CA LEU A 299 12.47 -21.01 -20.97
C LEU A 299 12.18 -20.31 -22.28
N ILE A 300 13.04 -19.37 -22.66
CA ILE A 300 12.91 -18.53 -23.86
C ILE A 300 14.28 -17.92 -24.19
N LYS A 301 14.51 -17.67 -25.48
CA LYS A 301 15.64 -16.89 -25.99
C LYS A 301 15.09 -15.58 -26.56
N LEU A 302 15.59 -14.45 -26.09
CA LEU A 302 15.05 -13.13 -26.44
C LEU A 302 16.18 -12.20 -26.92
N PRO A 303 15.99 -11.46 -28.02
CA PRO A 303 16.95 -10.46 -28.43
C PRO A 303 16.96 -9.27 -27.46
N VAL A 304 18.12 -8.62 -27.33
CA VAL A 304 18.26 -7.33 -26.68
C VAL A 304 18.38 -6.24 -27.74
N ILE A 305 17.38 -5.37 -27.80
CA ILE A 305 17.32 -4.24 -28.73
C ILE A 305 17.60 -2.92 -28.02
N HIS A 306 17.92 -1.87 -28.79
CA HIS A 306 17.99 -0.53 -28.23
C HIS A 306 16.58 -0.07 -27.81
N PHE A 307 16.47 0.74 -26.75
CA PHE A 307 15.16 1.17 -26.24
C PHE A 307 14.31 1.95 -27.25
N LEU A 308 14.94 2.64 -28.20
CA LEU A 308 14.24 3.34 -29.30
C LEU A 308 13.55 2.37 -30.28
N ASP A 309 14.00 1.11 -30.35
CA ASP A 309 13.43 0.09 -31.22
C ASP A 309 12.35 -0.74 -30.50
N ALA A 310 12.04 -0.42 -29.25
CA ALA A 310 11.12 -1.18 -28.43
C ALA A 310 9.70 -1.18 -29.01
N LYS A 311 9.09 -2.36 -29.08
CA LYS A 311 7.70 -2.51 -29.54
C LYS A 311 6.75 -2.37 -28.36
N CYS A 312 5.83 -1.41 -28.45
CA CYS A 312 4.77 -1.22 -27.47
C CYS A 312 3.79 -2.40 -27.47
N PRO A 313 3.15 -2.68 -26.32
CA PRO A 313 3.35 -2.03 -25.03
C PRO A 313 4.62 -2.53 -24.29
N LEU A 314 5.05 -1.80 -23.25
CA LEU A 314 6.26 -2.09 -22.46
C LEU A 314 5.95 -2.43 -21.00
N ILE A 315 6.70 -3.37 -20.45
CA ILE A 315 6.89 -3.49 -18.99
C ILE A 315 8.27 -2.96 -18.63
N ILE A 316 8.29 -1.96 -17.75
CA ILE A 316 9.51 -1.29 -17.34
C ILE A 316 9.95 -1.83 -15.99
N CYS A 317 11.09 -2.54 -15.98
CA CYS A 317 11.70 -3.11 -14.78
C CYS A 317 12.93 -2.31 -14.31
N VAL A 318 12.95 -1.01 -14.57
CA VAL A 318 13.97 -0.08 -14.11
C VAL A 318 13.44 0.68 -12.90
N LYS A 319 14.22 0.78 -11.84
CA LYS A 319 13.86 1.58 -10.67
C LYS A 319 14.03 3.06 -10.99
N LEU A 320 13.00 3.85 -10.72
CA LEU A 320 13.03 5.30 -10.79
C LEU A 320 14.08 5.88 -9.83
N ASP A 321 14.57 7.08 -10.14
CA ASP A 321 15.50 7.88 -9.33
C ASP A 321 16.89 7.24 -9.08
N LEU A 322 17.23 6.12 -9.72
CA LEU A 322 18.55 5.49 -9.60
C LEU A 322 19.55 5.90 -10.68
N THR A 323 19.11 6.66 -11.68
CA THR A 323 19.93 7.01 -12.86
C THR A 323 20.13 8.52 -13.03
N ASN A 324 19.95 9.29 -11.94
CA ASN A 324 20.07 10.76 -11.94
C ASN A 324 19.22 11.43 -13.06
N GLY A 325 18.03 10.89 -13.36
CA GLY A 325 17.11 11.45 -14.36
C GLY A 325 17.33 10.95 -15.80
N LEU A 326 18.37 10.16 -16.06
CA LEU A 326 18.67 9.69 -17.43
C LEU A 326 17.60 8.73 -17.94
N PHE A 327 17.18 7.77 -17.12
CA PHE A 327 16.09 6.84 -17.48
C PHE A 327 14.80 7.59 -17.76
N GLU A 328 14.44 8.53 -16.89
CA GLU A 328 13.23 9.35 -17.00
C GLU A 328 13.26 10.20 -18.28
N SER A 329 14.43 10.71 -18.67
CA SER A 329 14.62 11.45 -19.93
C SER A 329 14.46 10.55 -21.15
N ASN A 330 15.01 9.33 -21.11
CA ASN A 330 14.84 8.35 -22.19
C ASN A 330 13.40 7.86 -22.31
N LEU A 331 12.68 7.67 -21.19
CA LEU A 331 11.27 7.31 -21.22
C LEU A 331 10.42 8.43 -21.83
N LYS A 332 10.70 9.68 -21.46
CA LYS A 332 10.03 10.86 -22.03
C LYS A 332 10.26 11.00 -23.53
N SER A 333 11.46 10.68 -24.04
CA SER A 333 11.76 10.81 -25.47
C SER A 333 10.95 9.85 -26.36
N LEU A 334 10.41 8.77 -25.79
CA LEU A 334 9.53 7.85 -26.52
C LEU A 334 8.09 8.37 -26.68
N ASN A 335 7.71 9.46 -26.00
CA ASN A 335 6.36 10.03 -26.02
C ASN A 335 5.24 9.01 -25.71
N LEU A 336 5.49 8.11 -24.76
CA LEU A 336 4.56 7.05 -24.37
C LEU A 336 3.66 7.48 -23.21
N THR A 337 2.45 6.90 -23.15
CA THR A 337 1.48 7.13 -22.09
C THR A 337 1.46 5.97 -21.08
N GLU A 338 1.74 6.24 -19.80
CA GLU A 338 1.64 5.24 -18.73
C GLU A 338 0.20 4.70 -18.61
N GLY A 339 0.05 3.40 -18.39
CA GLY A 339 -1.25 2.73 -18.32
C GLY A 339 -1.83 2.33 -19.68
N LYS A 340 -1.28 2.85 -20.78
CA LYS A 340 -1.67 2.49 -22.15
C LYS A 340 -0.51 1.81 -22.88
N ASP A 341 0.60 2.53 -23.01
CA ASP A 341 1.75 2.11 -23.79
C ASP A 341 2.80 1.42 -22.92
N TYR A 342 2.83 1.71 -21.62
CA TYR A 342 3.71 1.01 -20.68
C TYR A 342 3.15 0.93 -19.26
N PHE A 343 3.67 -0.03 -18.49
CA PHE A 343 3.47 -0.13 -17.05
C PHE A 343 4.81 -0.27 -16.33
N LEU A 344 4.92 0.33 -15.14
CA LEU A 344 6.07 0.16 -14.25
C LEU A 344 5.89 -1.11 -13.40
N PHE A 345 6.97 -1.89 -13.28
CA PHE A 345 7.01 -3.07 -12.42
C PHE A 345 8.41 -3.22 -11.82
N SER A 346 8.56 -3.01 -10.52
CA SER A 346 9.88 -2.86 -9.87
C SER A 346 9.97 -3.53 -8.52
#